data_AF-A0A971EJF5-F1
#
_entry.id   AF-A0A971EJF5-F1
#
_cell.length_a   1.000
_cell.length_b   1.000
_cell.length_c   1.000
_cell.angle_alpha   90.00
_cell.angle_beta   90.00
_cell.angle_gamma   90.00
#
_symmetry.space_group_name_H-M   'P 1'
#
loop_
_entity.id
_entity.type
_entity.pdbx_description
1 polymer ?
#
loop_
_entity_poly.entity_id
_entity_poly.type
_entity_poly.pdbx_seq_one_letter_code
_entity_poly.pdbx_strand_id
1 'polypeptide(L)'
;MYELIILPPAARFLKKVKEKPLKTAFQKAVDEILQNPYIGDAKTGDLSGVYCYDIYYNKINYELAYTIIEENDKTVVVILAGTLQNFYEELKRYMKKL
;
A
#
# COMPACT_ATOMS: atom_id res chain seq x y z
N MET A 1 3.86 -6.61 -16.78
CA MET A 1 3.07 -6.92 -15.57
C MET A 1 4.03 -6.76 -14.41
N TYR A 2 3.68 -6.00 -13.39
CA TYR A 2 4.59 -5.81 -12.25
C TYR A 2 4.53 -7.05 -11.35
N GLU A 3 5.68 -7.45 -10.79
CA GLU A 3 5.71 -8.41 -9.70
C GLU A 3 5.19 -7.77 -8.41
N LEU A 4 4.66 -8.59 -7.52
CA LEU A 4 4.10 -8.13 -6.25
C LEU A 4 4.92 -8.67 -5.08
N ILE A 5 5.49 -7.76 -4.30
CA ILE A 5 6.07 -8.06 -2.98
C ILE A 5 5.21 -7.38 -1.91
N ILE A 6 4.84 -8.11 -0.87
CA ILE A 6 4.12 -7.56 0.27
C ILE A 6 5.01 -7.66 1.51
N LEU A 7 5.37 -6.51 2.09
CA LEU A 7 6.20 -6.47 3.28
C LEU A 7 5.43 -6.95 4.53
N PRO A 8 6.15 -7.43 5.57
CA PRO A 8 5.52 -7.95 6.79
C PRO A 8 4.49 -7.02 7.47
N PRO A 9 4.65 -5.68 7.52
CA PRO A 9 3.66 -4.78 8.10
C PRO A 9 2.31 -4.83 7.37
N ALA A 10 2.31 -4.64 6.04
CA ALA A 10 1.13 -4.77 5.21
C ALA A 10 0.49 -6.16 5.32
N ALA A 11 1.29 -7.23 5.19
CA ALA A 11 0.80 -8.60 5.30
C ALA A 11 0.11 -8.87 6.64
N ARG A 12 0.62 -8.32 7.74
CA ARG A 12 0.03 -8.45 9.08
C ARG A 12 -1.35 -7.79 9.16
N PHE A 13 -1.51 -6.60 8.60
CA PHE A 13 -2.80 -5.91 8.55
C PHE A 13 -3.80 -6.69 7.69
N LEU A 14 -3.42 -7.04 6.46
CA LEU A 14 -4.28 -7.76 5.51
C LEU A 14 -4.75 -9.12 6.06
N LYS A 15 -3.90 -9.84 6.81
CA LYS A 15 -4.28 -11.09 7.49
C LYS A 15 -5.32 -10.88 8.61
N LYS A 16 -5.33 -9.72 9.27
CA LYS A 16 -6.28 -9.39 10.34
C LYS A 16 -7.67 -9.03 9.81
N VAL A 17 -7.76 -8.49 8.59
CA VAL A 17 -9.05 -8.25 7.93
C VAL A 17 -9.83 -9.56 7.88
N LYS A 18 -11.06 -9.59 8.42
CA LYS A 18 -11.91 -10.80 8.42
C LYS A 18 -13.06 -10.70 7.44
N GLU A 19 -13.57 -9.50 7.26
CA GLU A 19 -14.68 -9.21 6.35
C GLU A 19 -14.26 -9.45 4.89
N LYS A 20 -14.96 -10.37 4.22
CA LYS A 20 -14.63 -10.77 2.85
C LYS A 20 -14.72 -9.59 1.87
N PRO A 21 -15.77 -8.75 1.86
CA PRO A 21 -15.82 -7.61 0.96
C PRO A 21 -14.66 -6.61 1.14
N LEU A 22 -14.23 -6.34 2.39
CA LEU A 22 -13.08 -5.49 2.63
C LEU A 22 -11.78 -6.11 2.10
N LYS A 23 -11.59 -7.43 2.26
CA LYS A 23 -10.46 -8.13 1.61
C LYS A 23 -10.49 -7.98 0.09
N THR A 24 -11.67 -8.12 -0.52
CA THR A 24 -11.85 -7.94 -1.95
C THR A 24 -11.53 -6.50 -2.38
N ALA A 25 -11.88 -5.49 -1.58
CA ALA A 25 -11.51 -4.10 -1.86
C ALA A 25 -9.98 -3.91 -1.87
N PHE A 26 -9.25 -4.50 -0.90
CA PHE A 26 -7.78 -4.50 -0.91
C PHE A 26 -7.19 -5.27 -2.09
N GLN A 27 -7.74 -6.42 -2.44
CA GLN A 27 -7.28 -7.18 -3.61
C GLN A 27 -7.45 -6.36 -4.89
N LYS A 28 -8.62 -5.74 -5.07
CA LYS A 28 -8.90 -4.87 -6.22
C LYS A 28 -7.93 -3.71 -6.30
N ALA A 29 -7.63 -3.05 -5.18
CA ALA A 29 -6.64 -1.98 -5.13
C ALA A 29 -5.25 -2.47 -5.56
N VAL A 30 -4.80 -3.63 -5.09
CA VAL A 30 -3.53 -4.24 -5.52
C VAL A 30 -3.56 -4.55 -7.02
N ASP A 31 -4.64 -5.12 -7.54
CA ASP A 31 -4.77 -5.44 -8.97
C ASP A 31 -4.70 -4.17 -9.83
N GLU A 32 -5.36 -3.08 -9.42
CA GLU A 32 -5.31 -1.77 -10.09
C GLU A 32 -3.90 -1.19 -10.07
N ILE A 33 -3.21 -1.26 -8.93
CA ILE A 33 -1.81 -0.82 -8.81
C ILE A 33 -0.89 -1.66 -9.71
N LEU A 34 -1.06 -2.98 -9.79
CA LEU A 34 -0.21 -3.81 -10.66
C LEU A 34 -0.44 -3.55 -12.15
N GLN A 35 -1.62 -3.06 -12.54
CA GLN A 35 -1.93 -2.62 -13.90
C GLN A 35 -1.35 -1.23 -14.21
N ASN A 36 -1.46 -0.30 -13.26
CA ASN A 36 -0.89 1.04 -13.36
C ASN A 36 -0.24 1.44 -12.02
N PRO A 37 1.06 1.17 -11.82
CA PRO A 37 1.70 1.45 -10.54
C PRO A 37 1.76 2.93 -10.18
N TYR A 38 1.57 3.83 -11.14
CA TYR A 38 1.58 5.27 -10.89
C TYR A 38 0.19 5.84 -10.59
N ILE A 39 -0.83 4.99 -10.37
CA ILE A 39 -2.21 5.41 -10.09
C ILE A 39 -2.41 6.05 -8.70
N GLY A 40 -1.55 5.71 -7.73
CA GLY A 40 -1.58 6.30 -6.40
C GLY A 40 -0.97 7.70 -6.33
N ASP A 41 -1.18 8.36 -5.20
CA ASP A 41 -0.61 9.68 -4.93
C ASP A 41 0.86 9.56 -4.55
N ALA A 42 1.74 10.08 -5.41
CA ALA A 42 3.16 10.19 -5.12
C ALA A 42 3.40 11.13 -3.93
N LYS A 43 4.05 10.62 -2.89
CA LYS A 43 4.39 11.40 -1.69
C LYS A 43 5.75 12.09 -1.85
N THR A 44 5.94 13.15 -1.08
CA THR A 44 7.12 14.03 -1.11
C THR A 44 7.76 14.13 0.28
N GLY A 45 8.94 14.76 0.36
CA GLY A 45 9.66 14.98 1.63
C GLY A 45 10.11 13.66 2.26
N ASP A 46 9.84 13.47 3.56
CA ASP A 46 10.21 12.25 4.32
C ASP A 46 9.69 10.93 3.70
N LEU A 47 8.68 11.01 2.83
CA LEU A 47 8.04 9.86 2.18
C LEU A 47 8.27 9.85 0.66
N SER A 48 9.24 10.63 0.16
CA SER A 48 9.61 10.63 -1.25
C SER A 48 9.92 9.22 -1.74
N GLY A 49 9.38 8.85 -2.91
CA GLY A 49 9.51 7.50 -3.47
C GLY A 49 8.43 6.51 -3.02
N VAL A 50 7.48 6.94 -2.18
CA VAL A 50 6.30 6.16 -1.80
C VAL A 50 5.06 6.73 -2.48
N TYR A 51 4.17 5.84 -2.91
CA TYR A 51 2.83 6.14 -3.38
C TYR A 51 1.81 5.68 -2.34
N CYS A 52 0.69 6.39 -2.20
CA CYS A 52 -0.45 5.93 -1.41
C CYS A 52 -1.70 5.82 -2.28
N TYR A 53 -2.45 4.72 -2.09
CA TYR A 53 -3.71 4.47 -2.76
C TYR A 53 -4.84 4.42 -1.75
N ASP A 54 -5.87 5.24 -1.96
CA ASP A 54 -7.02 5.36 -1.07
C ASP A 54 -8.07 4.28 -1.37
N ILE A 55 -8.58 3.66 -0.31
CA ILE A 55 -9.62 2.64 -0.39
C ILE A 55 -10.76 3.04 0.54
N TYR A 56 -11.88 3.48 -0.03
CA TYR A 56 -13.07 3.80 0.74
C TYR A 56 -13.99 2.59 0.86
N TYR A 57 -14.23 2.14 2.09
CA TYR A 57 -15.11 1.01 2.37
C TYR A 57 -15.93 1.24 3.63
N ASN A 58 -17.25 1.05 3.55
CA ASN A 58 -18.19 1.15 4.67
C ASN A 58 -17.98 2.40 5.56
N LYS A 59 -17.88 3.58 4.91
CA LYS A 59 -17.64 4.88 5.55
C LYS A 59 -16.29 5.04 6.25
N ILE A 60 -15.34 4.13 6.02
CA ILE A 60 -13.98 4.19 6.54
C ILE A 60 -13.02 4.36 5.37
N ASN A 61 -12.07 5.29 5.52
CA ASN A 61 -10.94 5.45 4.61
C ASN A 61 -9.78 4.56 5.07
N TYR A 62 -9.33 3.71 4.17
CA TYR A 62 -8.11 2.93 4.29
C TYR A 62 -7.07 3.46 3.30
N GLU A 63 -5.80 3.27 3.61
CA GLU A 63 -4.69 3.57 2.72
C GLU A 63 -3.83 2.32 2.50
N LEU A 64 -3.25 2.23 1.31
CA LEU A 64 -2.22 1.27 0.93
C LEU A 64 -1.00 2.03 0.42
N ALA A 65 0.11 1.94 1.15
CA ALA A 65 1.38 2.55 0.80
C ALA A 65 2.27 1.54 0.07
N TYR A 66 2.88 1.96 -1.03
CA TYR A 66 3.73 1.11 -1.86
C TYR A 66 4.84 1.90 -2.55
N THR A 67 5.87 1.21 -3.02
CA THR A 67 6.91 1.78 -3.89
C THR A 67 7.07 0.94 -5.16
N ILE A 68 7.73 1.51 -6.16
CA ILE A 68 7.90 0.93 -7.48
C ILE A 68 9.40 0.80 -7.74
N ILE A 69 9.85 -0.41 -8.06
CA ILE A 69 11.22 -0.71 -8.46
C ILE A 69 11.20 -1.03 -9.95
N GLU A 70 11.88 -0.20 -10.75
CA GLU A 70 11.94 -0.35 -12.22
C GLU A 70 13.23 -1.05 -12.69
N GLU A 71 14.21 -1.28 -11.81
CA GLU A 71 15.47 -1.93 -12.19
C GLU A 71 15.34 -3.46 -12.22
N ASN A 72 15.84 -4.07 -13.30
CA ASN A 72 15.76 -5.49 -13.65
C ASN A 72 14.33 -5.99 -13.88
N ASP A 73 13.56 -6.14 -12.80
CA ASP A 73 12.21 -6.68 -12.79
C ASP A 73 11.25 -5.67 -12.19
N LYS A 74 10.31 -5.19 -13.01
CA LYS A 74 9.27 -4.23 -12.63
C LYS A 74 8.49 -4.76 -11.44
N THR A 75 8.69 -4.17 -10.27
CA THR A 75 8.14 -4.69 -9.01
C THR A 75 7.39 -3.60 -8.24
N VAL A 76 6.19 -3.94 -7.77
CA VAL A 76 5.45 -3.17 -6.77
C VAL A 76 5.70 -3.79 -5.41
N VAL A 77 6.20 -2.98 -4.49
CA VAL A 77 6.42 -3.38 -3.09
C VAL A 77 5.38 -2.70 -2.21
N VAL A 78 4.41 -3.46 -1.72
CA VAL A 78 3.40 -2.99 -0.76
C VAL A 78 4.02 -2.93 0.63
N ILE A 79 4.11 -1.74 1.19
CA ILE A 79 4.82 -1.43 2.44
C ILE A 79 3.89 -1.55 3.63
N LEU A 80 2.75 -0.85 3.57
CA LEU A 80 1.81 -0.73 4.67
C LEU A 80 0.37 -0.69 4.14
N ALA A 81 -0.57 -1.24 4.91
CA ALA A 81 -2.00 -1.11 4.67
C ALA A 81 -2.69 -0.84 6.02
N GLY A 82 -3.70 0.03 6.05
CA GLY A 82 -4.30 0.45 7.32
C GLY A 82 -5.41 1.47 7.17
N THR A 83 -6.00 1.88 8.29
CA THR A 83 -6.87 3.06 8.37
C THR A 83 -6.03 4.33 8.48
N LEU A 84 -6.57 5.50 8.10
CA LEU A 84 -5.85 6.79 8.20
C LEU A 84 -5.29 7.13 9.59
N GLN A 85 -5.96 6.69 10.67
CA GLN A 85 -5.49 6.96 12.02
C GLN A 85 -4.08 6.40 12.23
N ASN A 86 -3.12 7.29 12.50
CA ASN A 86 -1.68 7.01 12.69
C ASN A 86 -0.93 6.41 11.48
N PHE A 87 -1.57 6.30 10.31
CA PHE A 87 -0.98 5.64 9.14
C PHE A 87 0.35 6.25 8.71
N TYR A 88 0.36 7.58 8.50
CA TYR A 88 1.55 8.29 8.06
C TYR A 88 2.68 8.27 9.09
N GLU A 89 2.36 8.27 10.38
CA GLU A 89 3.38 8.15 11.42
C GLU A 89 4.02 6.77 11.43
N GLU A 90 3.22 5.71 11.31
CA GLU A 90 3.71 4.34 11.20
C GLU A 90 4.55 4.16 9.93
N LEU A 91 4.07 4.69 8.80
CA LEU A 91 4.77 4.64 7.52
C LEU A 91 6.14 5.35 7.61
N LYS A 92 6.19 6.58 8.14
CA LYS A 92 7.45 7.31 8.36
C LYS A 92 8.40 6.54 9.29
N ARG A 93 7.88 5.96 10.38
CA ARG A 93 8.69 5.16 11.32
C ARG A 93 9.24 3.91 10.66
N TYR A 94 8.49 3.28 9.76
CA TYR A 94 8.94 2.11 9.03
C TYR A 94 9.98 2.47 7.97
N MET A 95 9.73 3.52 7.18
CA MET A 95 10.66 4.03 6.18
C MET A 95 12.02 4.42 6.75
N LYS A 96 12.07 4.97 7.98
CA LYS A 96 13.33 5.30 8.67
C LYS A 96 14.14 4.06 9.13
N LYS A 97 13.52 2.87 9.13
CA LYS A 97 14.13 1.61 9.59
C LYS A 97 14.51 0.69 8.44
N LEU A 98 14.03 0.96 7.23
CA LEU A 98 14.48 0.32 5.99
C LEU A 98 15.86 0.87 5.64
#